data_AF-A0A498HLJ2-F1
#
_entry.id   AF-A0A498HLJ2-F1
#
_cell.length_a   1.000
_cell.length_b   1.000
_cell.length_c   1.000
_cell.angle_alpha   90.00
_cell.angle_beta   90.00
_cell.angle_gamma   90.00
#
_symmetry.space_group_name_H-M   'P 1'
#
loop_
_entity.id
_entity.type
_entity.pdbx_description
1 polymer ?
#
loop_
_entity_poly.entity_id
_entity_poly.type
_entity_poly.pdbx_seq_one_letter_code
_entity_poly.pdbx_strand_id
1 'polypeptide(L)'
;MEKDGGDRDNAALVTLIVMLLIMAMGVSSASSASAAAASSQLRRNLLANGLGLTPPMGWNSWNHFHCKIDEKVIKATADALVSTGLSKLGYTYVNIGILLLFFSVVSVFPGNLAPNKSTFPSGIKALADYVHSKGLKLGIYADAG
;
A
#
# COMPACT_ATOMS: atom_id res chain seq x y z
N MET A 1 26.25 -75.66 30.47
CA MET A 1 25.81 -74.60 29.55
C MET A 1 24.54 -73.99 30.13
N GLU A 2 24.31 -72.71 29.82
CA GLU A 2 23.03 -72.01 29.95
C GLU A 2 22.76 -71.21 31.25
N LYS A 3 23.26 -69.97 31.26
CA LYS A 3 22.64 -68.81 31.91
C LYS A 3 22.93 -67.58 31.06
N ASP A 4 22.14 -67.35 30.00
CA ASP A 4 22.26 -66.13 29.18
C ASP A 4 20.94 -65.72 28.49
N GLY A 5 19.80 -66.00 29.16
CA GLY A 5 18.46 -65.74 28.63
C GLY A 5 17.76 -64.48 29.16
N GLY A 6 18.11 -63.98 30.35
CA GLY A 6 17.31 -62.96 31.04
C GLY A 6 17.54 -61.50 30.61
N ASP A 7 18.70 -61.19 30.01
CA ASP A 7 19.09 -59.79 29.74
C ASP A 7 18.52 -59.26 28.40
N ARG A 8 18.25 -60.19 27.47
CA ARG A 8 17.68 -59.88 26.14
C ARG A 8 16.20 -59.52 26.20
N ASP A 9 15.45 -60.13 27.12
CA ASP A 9 14.01 -59.89 27.27
C ASP A 9 13.73 -58.53 27.94
N ASN A 10 14.59 -58.11 28.88
CA ASN A 10 14.50 -56.80 29.51
C ASN A 10 14.85 -55.66 28.54
N ALA A 11 15.83 -55.86 27.66
CA ALA A 11 16.20 -54.89 26.63
C ALA A 11 15.07 -54.68 25.60
N ALA A 12 14.39 -55.77 25.20
CA ALA A 12 13.24 -55.71 24.31
C ALA A 12 12.05 -54.98 24.96
N LEU A 13 11.78 -55.25 26.24
CA LEU A 13 10.70 -54.61 27.00
C LEU A 13 10.95 -53.10 27.20
N VAL A 14 12.19 -52.71 27.53
CA VAL A 14 12.58 -51.30 27.67
C VAL A 14 12.48 -50.57 26.32
N THR A 15 12.87 -51.22 25.22
CA THR A 15 12.75 -50.65 23.87
C THR A 15 11.28 -50.43 23.49
N LEU A 16 10.38 -51.37 23.84
CA LEU A 16 8.94 -51.26 23.57
C LEU A 16 8.30 -50.12 24.38
N ILE A 17 8.67 -49.97 25.66
CA ILE A 17 8.18 -48.89 26.54
C ILE A 17 8.66 -47.52 26.05
N VAL A 18 9.92 -47.40 25.62
CA VAL A 18 10.47 -46.16 25.06
C VAL A 18 9.76 -45.80 23.74
N MET A 19 9.45 -46.77 22.88
CA MET A 19 8.68 -46.51 21.66
C MET A 19 7.23 -46.06 21.95
N LEU A 20 6.58 -46.64 22.95
CA LEU A 20 5.23 -46.24 23.37
C LEU A 20 5.20 -44.83 23.98
N LEU A 21 6.24 -44.45 24.74
CA LEU A 21 6.37 -43.09 25.30
C LEU A 21 6.64 -42.03 24.21
N ILE A 22 7.39 -42.37 23.16
CA ILE A 22 7.66 -41.46 22.04
C ILE A 22 6.40 -41.21 21.20
N MET A 23 5.51 -42.20 21.06
CA MET A 23 4.24 -42.02 20.34
C MET A 23 3.22 -41.14 21.10
N ALA A 24 3.29 -41.09 22.43
CA ALA A 24 2.35 -40.30 23.24
C ALA A 24 2.58 -38.78 23.21
N MET A 25 3.73 -38.31 22.70
CA MET A 25 4.10 -36.88 22.68
C MET A 25 3.84 -36.19 21.32
N GLY A 26 3.31 -36.92 20.33
CA GLY A 26 3.27 -36.48 18.94
C GLY A 26 2.00 -35.76 18.46
N VAL A 27 0.97 -35.57 19.27
CA VAL A 27 -0.31 -34.98 18.78
C VAL A 27 -0.67 -33.74 19.59
N SER A 28 -0.08 -32.60 19.24
CA SER A 28 -0.56 -31.27 19.61
C SER A 28 0.00 -30.22 18.66
N SER A 29 -0.42 -30.22 17.39
CA SER A 29 -0.22 -29.08 16.46
C SER A 29 -1.08 -29.23 15.21
N ALA A 30 -2.40 -29.14 15.35
CA ALA A 30 -3.26 -28.86 14.20
C ALA A 30 -4.51 -28.15 14.67
N SER A 31 -4.49 -26.81 14.69
CA SER A 31 -5.68 -25.93 14.52
C SER A 31 -5.30 -24.44 14.62
N SER A 32 -4.48 -23.93 13.70
CA SER A 32 -4.29 -22.46 13.55
C SER A 32 -4.37 -21.97 12.11
N ALA A 33 -4.60 -22.87 11.14
CA ALA A 33 -4.65 -22.51 9.72
C ALA A 33 -5.99 -21.86 9.29
N SER A 34 -7.06 -22.04 10.07
CA SER A 34 -8.41 -21.58 9.69
C SER A 34 -8.61 -20.06 9.83
N ALA A 35 -8.05 -19.45 10.89
CA ALA A 35 -8.19 -18.01 11.12
C ALA A 35 -7.39 -17.16 10.10
N ALA A 36 -6.22 -17.65 9.66
CA ALA A 36 -5.41 -16.98 8.65
C ALA A 36 -6.09 -16.96 7.26
N ALA A 37 -6.72 -18.08 6.87
CA ALA A 37 -7.42 -18.21 5.60
C ALA A 37 -8.70 -17.35 5.52
N ALA A 38 -9.42 -17.17 6.64
CA ALA A 38 -10.60 -16.30 6.68
C ALA A 38 -10.25 -14.80 6.60
N SER A 39 -9.10 -14.40 7.17
CA SER A 39 -8.62 -13.02 7.09
C SER A 39 -8.20 -12.59 5.67
N SER A 40 -7.80 -13.54 4.81
CA SER A 40 -7.39 -13.25 3.44
C SER A 40 -8.58 -12.97 2.51
N GLN A 41 -9.72 -13.64 2.72
CA GLN A 41 -10.95 -13.42 1.94
C GLN A 41 -11.63 -12.08 2.25
N LEU A 42 -11.48 -11.58 3.49
CA LEU A 42 -12.09 -10.34 3.96
C LEU A 42 -11.24 -9.09 3.71
N ARG A 43 -9.94 -9.26 3.40
CA ARG A 43 -9.13 -8.18 2.84
C ARG A 43 -9.54 -7.99 1.38
N ARG A 44 -10.73 -7.39 1.22
CA ARG A 44 -11.28 -6.64 0.09
C ARG A 44 -10.72 -7.06 -1.26
N ASN A 45 -11.60 -7.25 -2.24
CA ASN A 45 -11.27 -7.03 -3.65
C ASN A 45 -10.75 -5.58 -3.84
N LEU A 46 -9.56 -5.28 -3.32
CA LEU A 46 -8.70 -4.22 -3.78
C LEU A 46 -8.60 -4.46 -5.27
N LEU A 47 -8.73 -3.40 -6.05
CA LEU A 47 -8.45 -3.47 -7.48
C LEU A 47 -7.09 -4.17 -7.59
N ALA A 48 -7.04 -5.39 -8.12
CA ALA A 48 -5.81 -6.16 -8.29
C ALA A 48 -5.02 -5.57 -9.48
N ASN A 49 -4.81 -4.25 -9.44
CA ASN A 49 -4.21 -3.42 -10.46
C ASN A 49 -2.73 -3.12 -10.16
N GLY A 50 -2.17 -3.73 -9.12
CA GLY A 50 -0.76 -3.56 -8.72
C GLY A 50 -0.43 -2.24 -8.03
N LEU A 51 -1.43 -1.40 -7.72
CA LEU A 51 -1.24 -0.10 -7.07
C LEU A 51 -1.66 -0.15 -5.58
N GLY A 52 -1.12 0.76 -4.77
CA GLY A 52 -1.53 0.92 -3.37
C GLY A 52 -1.19 -0.27 -2.46
N LEU A 53 -0.14 -1.04 -2.80
CA LEU A 53 0.34 -2.17 -1.97
C LEU A 53 0.82 -1.71 -0.59
N THR A 54 1.31 -0.47 -0.50
CA THR A 54 1.55 0.26 0.75
C THR A 54 0.74 1.56 0.74
N PRO A 55 0.43 2.14 1.92
CA PRO A 55 -0.25 3.43 1.98
C PRO A 55 0.51 4.49 1.15
N PRO A 56 -0.18 5.22 0.25
CA PRO A 56 0.46 6.27 -0.53
C PRO A 56 0.88 7.42 0.39
N MET A 57 2.11 7.91 0.21
CA MET A 57 2.67 9.02 0.98
C MET A 57 2.89 10.23 0.08
N GLY A 58 2.49 11.40 0.55
CA GLY A 58 2.57 12.63 -0.24
C GLY A 58 2.00 13.83 0.48
N TRP A 59 1.63 14.84 -0.30
CA TRP A 59 1.09 16.10 0.15
C TRP A 59 -0.23 16.41 -0.57
N ASN A 60 -1.11 17.17 0.09
CA ASN A 60 -2.36 17.66 -0.47
C ASN A 60 -2.52 19.17 -0.22
N SER A 61 -3.04 19.90 -1.20
CA SER A 61 -3.15 21.37 -1.14
C SER A 61 -4.20 21.90 -0.17
N TRP A 62 -5.24 21.13 0.14
CA TRP A 62 -6.47 21.63 0.78
C TRP A 62 -6.24 22.18 2.19
N ASN A 63 -5.57 21.42 3.06
CA ASN A 63 -5.43 21.77 4.49
C ASN A 63 -4.74 23.12 4.73
N HIS A 64 -3.92 23.58 3.79
CA HIS A 64 -3.23 24.86 3.91
C HIS A 64 -3.83 25.91 2.97
N PHE A 65 -3.92 25.61 1.67
CA PHE A 65 -4.26 26.61 0.67
C PHE A 65 -5.76 26.74 0.41
N HIS A 66 -6.57 25.74 0.77
CA HIS A 66 -8.00 25.71 0.43
C HIS A 66 -8.20 25.98 -1.08
N CYS A 67 -8.91 27.07 -1.42
CA CYS A 67 -9.14 27.52 -2.80
C CYS A 67 -8.05 28.47 -3.34
N LYS A 68 -6.98 28.74 -2.60
CA LYS A 68 -5.92 29.69 -2.99
C LYS A 68 -4.71 28.95 -3.55
N ILE A 69 -4.93 28.18 -4.60
CA ILE A 69 -3.88 27.43 -5.31
C ILE A 69 -3.66 27.98 -6.72
N ASP A 70 -2.43 27.89 -7.22
CA ASP A 70 -2.09 28.13 -8.62
C ASP A 70 -0.94 27.20 -9.05
N GLU A 71 -0.60 27.21 -10.35
CA GLU A 71 0.49 26.41 -10.90
C GLU A 71 1.83 26.65 -10.19
N LYS A 72 2.10 27.89 -9.72
CA LYS A 72 3.35 28.24 -9.05
C LYS A 72 3.43 27.59 -7.68
N VAL A 73 2.35 27.62 -6.90
CA VAL A 73 2.26 26.95 -5.61
C VAL A 73 2.54 25.46 -5.75
N ILE A 74 1.90 24.79 -6.71
CA ILE A 74 2.09 23.34 -6.90
C ILE A 74 3.54 23.02 -7.30
N LYS A 75 4.14 23.81 -8.21
CA LYS A 75 5.55 23.64 -8.61
C LYS A 75 6.50 23.86 -7.42
N ALA A 76 6.29 24.91 -6.64
CA ALA A 76 7.10 25.20 -5.45
C ALA A 76 6.98 24.10 -4.39
N THR A 77 5.79 23.52 -4.19
CA THR A 77 5.62 22.38 -3.28
C THR A 77 6.32 21.12 -3.78
N ALA A 78 6.28 20.84 -5.09
CA ALA A 78 7.03 19.74 -5.69
C ALA A 78 8.54 19.92 -5.47
N ASP A 79 9.06 21.13 -5.69
CA ASP A 79 10.47 21.44 -5.42
C ASP A 79 10.83 21.29 -3.95
N ALA A 80 9.96 21.72 -3.03
CA ALA A 80 10.15 21.59 -1.60
C ALA A 80 10.20 20.11 -1.16
N LEU A 81 9.33 19.24 -1.69
CA LEU A 81 9.37 17.80 -1.39
C LEU A 81 10.72 17.16 -1.79
N VAL A 82 11.34 17.65 -2.87
CA VAL A 82 12.66 17.18 -3.30
C VAL A 82 13.77 17.78 -2.45
N SER A 83 13.80 19.10 -2.33
CA SER A 83 14.91 19.83 -1.67
C SER A 83 15.00 19.56 -0.17
N THR A 84 13.86 19.36 0.50
CA THR A 84 13.81 18.98 1.93
C THR A 84 14.14 17.51 2.18
N GLY A 85 14.20 16.68 1.13
CA GLY A 85 14.45 15.24 1.23
C GLY A 85 13.23 14.39 1.58
N LEU A 86 12.03 14.96 1.75
CA LEU A 86 10.81 14.20 2.03
C LEU A 86 10.50 13.16 0.94
N SER A 87 10.76 13.49 -0.32
CA SER A 87 10.63 12.55 -1.45
C SER A 87 11.48 11.28 -1.26
N LYS A 88 12.70 11.41 -0.69
CA LYS A 88 13.59 10.28 -0.39
C LYS A 88 13.07 9.40 0.76
N LEU A 89 12.18 9.94 1.60
CA LEU A 89 11.47 9.22 2.66
C LEU A 89 10.13 8.61 2.19
N GLY A 90 9.81 8.71 0.89
CA GLY A 90 8.63 8.08 0.29
C GLY A 90 7.47 9.03 -0.02
N TYR A 91 7.56 10.32 0.34
CA TYR A 91 6.52 11.31 0.02
C TYR A 91 6.58 11.70 -1.46
N THR A 92 5.91 10.93 -2.30
CA THR A 92 6.04 10.99 -3.77
C THR A 92 4.80 11.54 -4.46
N TYR A 93 3.65 11.65 -3.79
CA TYR A 93 2.43 12.19 -4.39
C TYR A 93 2.24 13.68 -4.11
N VAL A 94 1.90 14.45 -5.13
CA VAL A 94 1.49 15.86 -5.06
C VAL A 94 0.02 15.93 -5.50
N ASN A 95 -0.89 16.03 -4.55
CA ASN A 95 -2.32 16.00 -4.81
C ASN A 95 -2.91 17.41 -4.84
N ILE A 96 -3.56 17.77 -5.95
CA ILE A 96 -4.20 19.07 -6.13
C ILE A 96 -5.68 18.95 -5.77
N GLY A 97 -6.16 19.83 -4.88
CA GLY A 97 -7.53 19.85 -4.35
C GLY A 97 -8.61 20.42 -5.30
N ILE A 98 -9.82 20.56 -4.75
CA ILE A 98 -11.15 20.77 -5.39
C ILE A 98 -11.22 21.77 -6.55
N LEU A 99 -10.30 22.73 -6.60
CA LEU A 99 -10.47 23.93 -7.40
C LEU A 99 -9.94 23.85 -8.84
N LEU A 100 -9.36 22.72 -9.25
CA LEU A 100 -8.99 22.52 -10.66
C LEU A 100 -10.16 22.73 -11.62
N LEU A 101 -11.39 22.44 -11.15
CA LEU A 101 -12.61 22.38 -11.97
C LEU A 101 -13.61 23.51 -11.68
N PHE A 102 -13.58 24.11 -10.48
CA PHE A 102 -14.69 24.92 -9.97
C PHE A 102 -14.83 26.33 -10.58
N PHE A 103 -13.77 26.88 -11.20
CA PHE A 103 -13.79 28.25 -11.75
C PHE A 103 -13.69 28.32 -13.29
N SER A 104 -13.76 27.19 -13.98
CA SER A 104 -13.82 27.17 -15.45
C SER A 104 -14.71 26.04 -15.91
N VAL A 105 -16.01 26.21 -15.71
CA VAL A 105 -17.02 25.51 -16.51
C VAL A 105 -16.96 26.09 -17.92
N VAL A 106 -15.86 25.81 -18.63
CA VAL A 106 -15.86 25.85 -20.08
C VAL A 106 -16.03 24.40 -20.47
N SER A 107 -17.29 23.98 -20.58
CA SER A 107 -17.68 22.77 -21.27
C SER A 107 -17.16 22.87 -22.69
N VAL A 108 -15.95 22.39 -22.93
CA VAL A 108 -15.43 22.23 -24.28
C VAL A 108 -16.25 21.08 -24.86
N PHE A 109 -17.25 21.41 -25.68
CA PHE A 109 -18.01 20.41 -26.41
C PHE A 109 -16.99 19.54 -27.18
N PRO A 110 -16.96 18.21 -26.98
CA PRO A 110 -17.84 17.37 -26.15
C PRO A 110 -17.26 17.11 -24.73
N GLY A 111 -18.03 17.45 -23.68
CA GLY A 111 -18.04 16.78 -22.36
C GLY A 111 -16.77 16.71 -21.51
N ASN A 112 -15.64 17.30 -21.92
CA ASN A 112 -14.37 17.13 -21.22
C ASN A 112 -14.13 18.21 -20.17
N LEU A 113 -13.58 17.78 -19.03
CA LEU A 113 -13.08 18.70 -18.00
C LEU A 113 -11.86 19.46 -18.53
N ALA A 114 -11.87 20.79 -18.38
CA ALA A 114 -10.78 21.65 -18.78
C ALA A 114 -10.23 22.42 -17.57
N PRO A 115 -8.90 22.55 -17.42
CA PRO A 115 -8.33 23.33 -16.34
C PRO A 115 -8.58 24.82 -16.52
N ASN A 116 -8.78 25.54 -15.41
CA ASN A 116 -8.82 26.99 -15.44
C ASN A 116 -7.46 27.56 -15.89
N LYS A 117 -7.42 28.22 -17.05
CA LYS A 117 -6.20 28.81 -17.62
C LYS A 117 -5.62 29.97 -16.79
N SER A 118 -6.42 30.66 -15.99
CA SER A 118 -5.92 31.68 -15.07
C SER A 118 -5.15 31.06 -13.90
N THR A 119 -5.54 29.85 -13.49
CA THR A 119 -4.90 29.12 -12.37
C THR A 119 -3.76 28.23 -12.86
N PHE A 120 -3.94 27.57 -14.00
CA PHE A 120 -3.00 26.66 -14.66
C PHE A 120 -2.77 27.11 -16.10
N PRO A 121 -2.03 28.22 -16.32
CA PRO A 121 -1.80 28.77 -17.65
C PRO A 121 -1.12 27.79 -18.60
N SER A 122 -0.28 26.89 -18.10
CA SER A 122 0.38 25.86 -18.91
C SER A 122 -0.48 24.60 -19.12
N GLY A 123 -1.61 24.50 -18.42
CA GLY A 123 -2.46 23.31 -18.36
C GLY A 123 -1.90 22.17 -17.48
N ILE A 124 -2.75 21.18 -17.19
CA ILE A 124 -2.41 20.07 -16.28
C ILE A 124 -1.33 19.15 -16.85
N LYS A 125 -1.28 18.95 -18.17
CA LYS A 125 -0.25 18.11 -18.80
C LYS A 125 1.15 18.66 -18.50
N ALA A 126 1.37 19.96 -18.74
CA ALA A 126 2.68 20.57 -18.50
C ALA A 126 3.06 20.55 -17.01
N LEU A 127 2.07 20.71 -16.13
CA LEU A 127 2.27 20.57 -14.68
C LEU A 127 2.64 19.13 -14.29
N ALA A 128 1.96 18.12 -14.87
CA ALA A 128 2.27 16.72 -14.65
C ALA A 128 3.67 16.37 -15.14
N ASP A 129 4.04 16.82 -16.35
CA ASP A 129 5.39 16.62 -16.90
C ASP A 129 6.45 17.23 -15.98
N TYR A 130 6.20 18.43 -15.43
CA TYR A 130 7.07 19.05 -14.43
C TYR A 130 7.22 18.20 -13.17
N VAL A 131 6.10 17.78 -12.57
CA VAL A 131 6.09 16.97 -11.33
C VAL A 131 6.79 15.63 -11.57
N HIS A 132 6.56 14.99 -12.71
CA HIS A 132 7.21 13.74 -13.10
C HIS A 132 8.73 13.92 -13.30
N SER A 133 9.18 15.06 -13.86
CA SER A 133 10.61 15.36 -14.00
C SER A 133 11.37 15.42 -12.65
N LYS A 134 10.63 15.62 -11.54
CA LYS A 134 11.15 15.64 -10.18
C LYS A 134 11.12 14.26 -9.48
N GLY A 135 10.68 13.22 -10.19
CA GLY A 135 10.48 11.88 -9.62
C GLY A 135 9.24 11.74 -8.74
N LEU A 136 8.30 12.70 -8.83
CA LEU A 136 7.06 12.73 -8.08
C LEU A 136 5.87 12.29 -8.96
N LYS A 137 4.70 12.10 -8.36
CA LYS A 137 3.44 11.71 -9.01
C LYS A 137 2.39 12.78 -8.76
N LEU A 138 1.61 13.12 -9.79
CA LEU A 138 0.53 14.09 -9.66
C LEU A 138 -0.83 13.41 -9.39
N GLY A 139 -1.54 13.88 -8.37
CA GLY A 139 -2.93 13.48 -8.08
C GLY A 139 -3.93 14.58 -8.39
N ILE A 140 -5.10 14.19 -8.90
CA ILE A 140 -6.21 15.08 -9.27
C ILE A 140 -7.44 14.79 -8.40
N TYR A 141 -8.29 15.79 -8.22
CA TYR A 141 -9.56 15.65 -7.51
C TYR A 141 -10.74 15.76 -8.48
N ALA A 142 -11.77 14.95 -8.24
CA ALA A 142 -13.11 15.04 -8.80
C ALA A 142 -14.13 14.59 -7.75
N ASP A 143 -15.41 14.82 -8.00
CA ASP A 143 -16.52 14.46 -7.14
C ASP A 143 -17.46 13.44 -7.82
N ALA A 144 -18.16 12.63 -7.03
CA ALA A 144 -19.04 11.56 -7.50
C ALA A 144 -20.54 11.92 -7.50
N GLY A 145 -20.90 13.21 -7.49
CA GLY A 145 -22.26 13.70 -7.71
C GLY A 145 -23.12 13.80 -6.45
#